data_AF-A0A379WWX9-F1
#
_entry.id   AF-A0A379WWX9-F1
#
_cell.length_a   1.000
_cell.length_b   1.000
_cell.length_c   1.000
_cell.angle_alpha   90.00
_cell.angle_beta   90.00
_cell.angle_gamma   90.00
#
_symmetry.space_group_name_H-M   'P 1'
#
loop_
_entity.id
_entity.type
_entity.pdbx_description
1 polymer ?
#
loop_
_entity_poly.entity_id
_entity_poly.type
_entity_poly.pdbx_seq_one_letter_code
_entity_poly.pdbx_strand_id
1 'polypeptide(L)' 'MALLNIFDIAGSALAAQSKRLNVAASNLANADSVTGRTDSLIAPNRWFFRWTPRRVKPLAG' A
#
# COMPACT_ATOMS: atom_id res chain seq x y z
N MET A 1 3.84 23.33 15.30
CA MET A 1 2.95 22.98 14.17
C MET A 1 3.65 22.27 13.00
N ALA A 2 4.87 22.65 12.59
CA ALA A 2 5.55 21.99 11.45
C ALA A 2 6.02 20.54 11.72
N LEU A 3 6.56 20.26 12.92
CA LEU A 3 7.07 18.93 13.27
C LEU A 3 6.00 17.82 13.27
N LEU A 4 4.81 18.11 13.78
CA LEU A 4 3.70 17.15 13.79
C LEU A 4 3.27 16.78 12.36
N ASN A 5 3.22 17.76 11.44
CA ASN A 5 2.90 17.51 10.03
C ASN A 5 3.93 16.60 9.34
N ILE A 6 5.22 16.72 9.69
CA ILE A 6 6.28 15.88 9.14
C ILE A 6 6.08 14.42 9.59
N PHE A 7 5.75 14.20 10.85
CA PHE A 7 5.49 12.85 11.36
C PHE A 7 4.23 12.22 10.76
N ASP A 8 3.17 12.99 10.53
CA ASP A 8 1.96 12.50 9.85
C ASP A 8 2.27 12.04 8.42
N ILE A 9 3.05 12.82 7.67
CA ILE A 9 3.47 12.48 6.31
C ILE A 9 4.35 11.24 6.32
N ALA A 10 5.39 11.21 7.16
CA ALA A 10 6.32 10.10 7.27
C ALA A 10 5.60 8.80 7.70
N GLY A 11 4.67 8.89 8.66
CA GLY A 11 3.85 7.77 9.10
C GLY A 11 2.94 7.23 7.99
N SER A 12 2.30 8.12 7.21
CA SER A 12 1.47 7.71 6.07
C SER A 12 2.29 7.03 4.96
N ALA A 13 3.50 7.51 4.70
CA ALA A 13 4.42 6.93 3.73
C ALA A 13 4.92 5.55 4.18
N LEU A 14 5.29 5.41 5.46
CA LEU A 14 5.72 4.14 6.04
C LEU A 14 4.60 3.09 6.03
N ALA A 15 3.37 3.48 6.35
CA ALA A 15 2.21 2.61 6.27
C ALA A 15 1.93 2.14 4.84
N ALA A 16 2.08 3.03 3.84
CA ALA A 16 1.97 2.65 2.44
C ALA A 16 3.07 1.67 2.02
N GLN A 17 4.31 1.94 2.43
CA GLN A 17 5.48 1.12 2.10
C GLN A 17 5.41 -0.27 2.76
N SER A 18 4.90 -0.38 3.98
CA SER A 18 4.74 -1.69 4.65
C SER A 18 3.74 -2.59 3.95
N LYS A 19 2.65 -2.05 3.40
CA LYS A 19 1.70 -2.81 2.56
C LYS A 19 2.36 -3.32 1.28
N ARG A 20 3.21 -2.50 0.66
CA ARG A 20 3.97 -2.91 -0.54
C ARG A 20 4.93 -4.06 -0.23
N LEU A 21 5.62 -4.01 0.90
CA LEU A 21 6.49 -5.09 1.35
C LEU A 21 5.70 -6.37 1.63
N ASN A 22 4.53 -6.27 2.27
CA ASN A 22 3.68 -7.42 2.56
C ASN A 22 3.28 -8.17 1.28
N VAL A 23 2.90 -7.47 0.21
CA VAL A 23 2.59 -8.14 -1.06
C VAL A 23 3.81 -8.62 -1.81
N ALA A 24 4.94 -7.93 -1.74
CA ALA A 24 6.19 -8.48 -2.28
C ALA A 24 6.54 -9.82 -1.59
N ALA A 25 6.40 -9.88 -0.27
CA ALA A 25 6.62 -11.10 0.51
C ALA A 25 5.58 -12.20 0.20
N SER A 26 4.29 -11.85 0.12
CA SER A 26 3.23 -12.80 -0.24
C SER A 26 3.37 -13.33 -1.65
N ASN A 27 3.74 -12.48 -2.61
CA ASN A 27 3.98 -12.90 -3.98
C ASN A 27 5.22 -13.81 -4.05
N LEU A 28 6.27 -13.54 -3.27
CA LEU A 28 7.46 -14.40 -3.21
C LEU A 28 7.17 -15.74 -2.54
N ALA A 29 6.42 -15.75 -1.43
CA ALA A 29 6.02 -16.97 -0.74
C ALA A 29 5.15 -17.88 -1.62
N ASN A 30 4.31 -17.29 -2.48
CA ASN A 30 3.47 -18.02 -3.43
C ASN A 30 4.15 -18.24 -4.79
N ALA A 31 5.32 -17.65 -5.07
CA ALA A 31 5.98 -17.74 -6.38
C ALA A 31 6.43 -19.16 -6.75
N ASP A 32 6.74 -19.97 -5.73
CA ASP A 32 7.19 -21.36 -5.90
C ASP A 32 6.11 -22.39 -5.55
N SER A 33 4.87 -21.93 -5.29
CA SER A 33 3.73 -22.81 -4.95
C SER A 33 3.16 -23.56 -6.18
N VAL A 34 3.96 -23.82 -7.21
CA VAL A 34 3.58 -24.57 -8.41
C VAL A 34 3.55 -26.08 -8.11
N THR A 35 2.76 -26.48 -7.12
CA THR A 35 2.66 -27.86 -6.64
C THR A 35 1.56 -28.61 -7.38
N GLY A 36 1.81 -28.98 -8.64
CA GLY A 36 1.19 -30.14 -9.30
C GLY A 36 -0.33 -30.17 -9.54
N ARG A 37 -1.10 -29.13 -9.18
CA ARG A 37 -2.53 -29.04 -9.46
C ARG A 37 -2.90 -27.62 -9.89
N THR A 38 -3.46 -27.49 -11.09
CA THR A 38 -3.79 -26.20 -11.72
C THR A 38 -4.80 -25.37 -10.91
N ASP A 39 -5.54 -26.00 -9.99
CA ASP A 39 -6.51 -25.36 -9.08
C ASP A 39 -5.88 -24.68 -7.87
N SER A 40 -4.60 -24.94 -7.58
CA SER A 40 -3.91 -24.51 -6.36
C SER A 40 -3.01 -23.28 -6.58
N LEU A 41 -2.98 -22.74 -7.82
CA LEU A 41 -2.18 -21.58 -8.20
C LEU A 41 -2.84 -20.28 -7.75
N ILE A 42 -2.13 -19.49 -6.94
CA ILE A 42 -2.60 -18.18 -6.44
C ILE A 42 -2.03 -17.06 -7.33
N ALA A 43 -2.90 -16.23 -7.90
CA ALA A 43 -2.49 -15.11 -8.75
C ALA A 43 -1.76 -14.00 -7.96
N PRO A 44 -0.75 -13.33 -8.54
CA PRO A 44 0.04 -12.31 -7.83
C PRO A 44 -0.77 -11.04 -7.56
N ASN A 45 -0.67 -10.53 -6.33
CA ASN A 45 -1.36 -9.30 -5.92
C ASN A 45 -0.56 -8.04 -6.28
N ARG A 46 -1.26 -6.93 -6.59
CA ARG A 46 -0.65 -5.62 -6.91
C ARG A 46 -1.34 -4.48 -6.15
N TRP A 47 -0.55 -3.64 -5.46
CA TRP A 47 -1.07 -2.46 -4.75
C TRP A 47 -1.06 -1.20 -5.61
N PHE A 48 -2.07 -0.35 -5.41
CA PHE A 48 -2.14 0.99 -5.98
C PHE A 48 -2.37 2.01 -4.86
N PHE A 49 -1.51 3.03 -4.77
CA PHE A 49 -1.69 4.13 -3.82
C PHE A 49 -2.27 5.34 -4.53
N ARG A 50 -3.30 5.94 -3.92
CA ARG A 50 -3.92 7.19 -4.36
C ARG A 50 -3.78 8.21 -3.26
N TRP A 51 -3.26 9.38 -3.61
CA TRP A 51 -3.31 10.53 -2.72
C TRP A 51 -4.71 11.16 -2.80
N THR A 52 -5.32 11.41 -1.64
CA THR A 52 -6.58 12.16 -1.52
C THR A 52 -6.29 13.57 -0.98
N PRO A 53 -6.53 14.63 -1.77
CA PRO A 53 -6.45 15.98 -1.26
C PRO A 53 -7.43 16.16 -0.10
N ARG A 54 -6.97 16.76 1.01
CA ARG A 54 -7.91 17.27 2.02
C ARG A 54 -8.74 18.37 1.35
N ARG A 55 -10.08 18.21 1.30
CA ARG A 55 -10.98 19.25 0.81
C ARG A 55 -10.82 20.51 1.66
N VAL A 56 -10.18 21.53 1.10
CA VAL A 56 -10.22 22.89 1.64
C VAL A 56 -11.58 23.45 1.24
N LYS A 57 -12.43 23.80 2.22
CA LYS A 57 -13.68 24.52 1.93
C LYS A 57 -13.31 25.88 1.30
N PRO A 58 -13.91 26.29 0.18
CA PRO A 58 -13.71 27.63 -0.34
C PRO A 58 -14.21 28.64 0.69
N LEU A 59 -13.38 29.64 1.00
CA LEU A 59 -13.81 30.79 1.79
C LEU A 59 -14.83 31.54 0.92
N ALA A 60 -16.08 31.54 1.35
CA ALA A 60 -17.13 32.33 0.74
C ALA A 60 -16.73 33.81 0.82
N GLY A 61 -16.72 34.48 -0.32
CA GLY A 61 -16.70 35.94 -0.42
C GLY A 61 -18.10 36.52 -0.24
#